data_AF-A0A965UT38-F1
#
_entry.id   AF-A0A965UT38-F1
#
_cell.length_a   1.000
_cell.length_b   1.000
_cell.length_c   1.000
_cell.angle_alpha   90.00
_cell.angle_beta   90.00
_cell.angle_gamma   90.00
#
_symmetry.space_group_name_H-M   'P 1'
#
loop_
_entity.id
_entity.type
_entity.pdbx_description
1 polymer ?
#
loop_
_entity_poly.entity_id
_entity_poly.type
_entity_poly.pdbx_seq_one_letter_code
_entity_poly.pdbx_strand_id
1 'polypeptide(L)'
;MNIQEKIDALKFEAILLREPKKAKSDNWHDTAHEWRIVINGQTLSYFTGITHREMRKGAFSGEHAEYKRLKNANLTDCEGANFIAVSKATPPSVKDVLYSLVMDSSACFESFDDWCANYGYETDSRKALETYLACQQSWQKLRTLRLGSVDELQEFFSDY
;
A
#
# COMPACT_ATOMS: atom_id res chain seq x y z
N MET A 1 -4.18 5.56 26.82
CA MET A 1 -3.53 5.90 25.55
C MET A 1 -4.56 5.75 24.45
N ASN A 2 -4.93 6.82 23.77
CA ASN A 2 -5.85 6.77 22.63
C ASN A 2 -5.15 6.12 21.41
N ILE A 3 -5.91 5.83 20.34
CA ILE A 3 -5.37 5.13 19.16
C ILE A 3 -4.23 5.93 18.50
N GLN A 4 -4.38 7.24 18.38
CA GLN A 4 -3.36 8.11 17.78
C GLN A 4 -2.04 8.04 18.56
N GLU A 5 -2.08 8.16 19.89
CA GLU A 5 -0.89 8.03 20.76
C GLU A 5 -0.23 6.65 20.63
N LYS A 6 -1.02 5.58 20.44
CA LYS A 6 -0.48 4.24 20.20
C LYS A 6 0.20 4.13 18.85
N ILE A 7 -0.36 4.72 17.80
CA ILE A 7 0.23 4.77 16.47
C ILE A 7 1.55 5.54 16.50
N ASP A 8 1.57 6.69 17.18
CA ASP A 8 2.76 7.54 17.28
C ASP A 8 3.89 6.89 18.09
N ALA A 9 3.55 5.95 18.99
CA ALA A 9 4.53 5.16 19.74
C ALA A 9 5.11 3.97 18.96
N LEU A 10 4.61 3.66 17.76
CA LEU A 10 5.11 2.54 16.96
C LEU A 10 6.51 2.83 16.43
N LYS A 11 7.39 1.83 16.54
CA LYS A 11 8.66 1.83 15.81
C LYS A 11 8.38 1.44 14.37
N PHE A 12 8.45 2.40 13.46
CA PHE A 12 8.13 2.22 12.05
C PHE A 12 9.36 2.47 11.17
N GLU A 13 9.59 1.57 10.22
CA GLU A 13 10.59 1.73 9.17
C GLU A 13 10.02 1.24 7.83
N ALA A 14 10.25 2.01 6.77
CA ALA A 14 9.89 1.65 5.40
C ALA A 14 11.15 1.61 4.54
N ILE A 15 11.51 0.41 4.06
CA ILE A 15 12.71 0.16 3.28
C ILE A 15 12.29 -0.15 1.85
N LEU A 16 12.73 0.67 0.88
CA LEU A 16 12.49 0.40 -0.53
C LEU A 16 13.31 -0.83 -0.97
N LEU A 17 12.64 -1.89 -1.39
CA LEU A 17 13.28 -3.08 -1.94
C LEU A 17 13.40 -3.03 -3.46
N ARG A 18 12.39 -2.48 -4.13
CA ARG A 18 12.31 -2.52 -5.59
C ARG A 18 11.60 -1.29 -6.17
N GLU A 19 12.20 -0.74 -7.22
CA GLU A 19 11.58 0.26 -8.08
C GLU A 19 10.76 -0.41 -9.20
N PRO A 20 9.70 0.23 -9.72
CA PRO A 20 8.95 -0.26 -10.87
C PRO A 20 9.89 -0.46 -12.08
N LYS A 21 9.73 -1.59 -12.77
CA LYS A 21 10.47 -1.91 -13.99
C LYS A 21 9.86 -1.23 -15.21
N LYS A 22 8.56 -0.96 -15.16
CA LYS A 22 7.77 -0.42 -16.26
C LYS A 22 6.77 0.61 -15.75
N ALA A 23 6.36 1.50 -16.63
CA ALA A 23 5.28 2.44 -16.38
C ALA A 23 3.90 1.79 -16.51
N LYS A 24 3.75 0.88 -17.48
CA LYS A 24 2.55 0.09 -17.73
C LYS A 24 2.93 -1.38 -17.92
N SER A 25 2.10 -2.26 -17.38
CA SER A 25 2.22 -3.72 -17.51
C SER A 25 0.91 -4.35 -17.06
N ASP A 26 0.54 -5.48 -17.64
CA ASP A 26 -0.57 -6.31 -17.14
C ASP A 26 -0.20 -6.98 -15.81
N ASN A 27 1.10 -7.10 -15.54
CA ASN A 27 1.61 -7.54 -14.25
C ASN A 27 1.86 -6.33 -13.34
N TRP A 28 0.97 -6.11 -12.38
CA TRP A 28 1.03 -4.97 -11.45
C TRP A 28 2.34 -4.91 -10.65
N HIS A 29 3.03 -6.04 -10.44
CA HIS A 29 4.34 -6.06 -9.79
C HIS A 29 5.39 -5.29 -10.60
N ASP A 30 5.30 -5.25 -11.93
CA ASP A 30 6.26 -4.51 -12.76
C ASP A 30 6.06 -2.99 -12.67
N THR A 31 4.87 -2.53 -12.24
CA THR A 31 4.48 -1.13 -12.17
C THR A 31 4.43 -0.58 -10.74
N ALA A 32 4.70 -1.42 -9.73
CA ALA A 32 4.63 -1.03 -8.33
C ALA A 32 6.03 -0.99 -7.68
N HIS A 33 6.18 -0.06 -6.75
CA HIS A 33 7.26 -0.10 -5.77
C HIS A 33 7.00 -1.23 -4.78
N GLU A 34 8.06 -1.91 -4.37
CA GLU A 34 8.01 -2.88 -3.28
C GLU A 34 8.74 -2.33 -2.07
N TRP A 35 8.03 -2.25 -0.95
CA TRP A 35 8.54 -1.80 0.33
C TRP A 35 8.56 -2.97 1.31
N ARG A 36 9.64 -3.08 2.07
CA ARG A 36 9.66 -3.84 3.32
C ARG A 36 9.29 -2.89 4.44
N ILE A 37 8.16 -3.15 5.06
CA ILE A 37 7.71 -2.39 6.22
C ILE A 37 8.07 -3.17 7.48
N VAL A 38 8.67 -2.48 8.45
CA VAL A 38 8.95 -3.00 9.77
C VAL A 38 8.17 -2.19 10.79
N ILE A 39 7.28 -2.85 11.54
CA ILE A 39 6.49 -2.24 12.63
C ILE A 39 6.74 -3.03 13.91
N ASN A 40 7.36 -2.40 14.92
CA ASN A 40 7.72 -3.05 16.18
C ASN A 40 8.49 -4.38 15.99
N GLY A 41 9.31 -4.47 14.94
CA GLY A 41 10.08 -5.68 14.60
C GLY A 41 9.33 -6.71 13.73
N GLN A 42 8.02 -6.56 13.53
CA GLN A 42 7.27 -7.35 12.57
C GLN A 42 7.52 -6.85 11.15
N THR A 43 7.73 -7.76 10.20
CA THR A 43 7.99 -7.41 8.79
C THR A 43 6.81 -7.79 7.89
N LEU A 44 6.47 -6.92 6.93
CA LEU A 44 5.52 -7.19 5.87
C LEU A 44 5.90 -6.48 4.57
N SER A 45 5.44 -7.03 3.44
CA SER A 45 5.58 -6.38 2.13
C SER A 45 4.43 -5.42 1.92
N TYR A 46 4.74 -4.23 1.39
CA TYR A 46 3.76 -3.21 1.02
C TYR A 46 4.09 -2.67 -0.37
N PHE A 47 3.08 -2.33 -1.14
CA PHE A 47 3.26 -1.90 -2.52
C PHE A 47 2.58 -0.56 -2.75
N THR A 48 3.26 0.32 -3.48
CA THR A 48 2.70 1.63 -3.86
C THR A 48 2.84 1.83 -5.36
N GLY A 49 1.85 2.43 -5.99
CA GLY A 49 1.90 2.76 -7.42
C GLY A 49 2.94 3.84 -7.76
N ILE A 50 3.18 4.03 -9.07
CA ILE A 50 4.09 5.07 -9.58
C ILE A 50 3.67 6.49 -9.18
N THR A 51 2.40 6.72 -8.90
CA THR A 51 1.87 8.04 -8.49
C THR A 51 2.37 8.50 -7.12
N HIS A 52 2.83 7.57 -6.27
CA HIS A 52 3.41 7.85 -4.94
C HIS A 52 4.89 8.24 -5.04
N ARG A 53 5.19 9.21 -5.92
CA ARG A 53 6.52 9.71 -6.19
C ARG A 53 6.57 11.23 -6.06
N GLU A 54 7.65 11.71 -5.47
CA GLU A 54 7.96 13.14 -5.40
C GLU A 54 9.12 13.49 -6.34
N MET A 55 9.14 14.75 -6.78
CA MET A 55 10.23 15.26 -7.60
C MET A 55 11.55 15.18 -6.83
N ARG A 56 12.64 14.83 -7.51
CA ARG A 56 13.97 14.86 -6.89
C ARG A 56 14.37 16.29 -6.52
N LYS A 57 14.94 16.49 -5.33
CA LYS A 57 15.47 17.79 -4.92
C LYS A 57 16.67 18.16 -5.80
N GLY A 58 16.70 19.39 -6.30
CA GLY A 58 17.76 19.88 -7.20
C GLY A 58 17.43 19.76 -8.70
N ALA A 59 16.20 19.38 -9.04
CA ALA A 59 15.75 19.35 -10.43
C ALA A 59 15.81 20.76 -11.06
N PHE A 60 16.30 20.85 -12.31
CA PHE A 60 16.38 22.11 -13.04
C PHE A 60 14.96 22.62 -13.41
N SER A 61 14.82 23.91 -13.72
CA SER A 61 13.51 24.51 -14.05
C SER A 61 12.76 23.78 -15.17
N GLY A 62 13.49 23.23 -16.16
CA GLY A 62 12.92 22.38 -17.23
C GLY A 62 12.39 21.03 -16.72
N GLU A 63 13.09 20.39 -15.79
CA GLU A 63 12.69 19.11 -15.19
C GLU A 63 11.45 19.27 -14.29
N HIS A 64 11.27 20.44 -13.65
CA HIS A 64 10.06 20.72 -12.86
C HIS A 64 8.81 20.83 -13.73
N ALA A 65 8.91 21.50 -14.88
CA ALA A 65 7.82 21.58 -15.85
C ALA A 65 7.50 20.21 -16.44
N GLU A 66 8.53 19.41 -16.74
CA GLU A 66 8.37 18.04 -17.23
C GLU A 66 7.74 17.12 -16.17
N TYR A 67 8.20 17.15 -14.91
CA TYR A 67 7.59 16.39 -13.81
C TYR A 67 6.10 16.72 -13.65
N LYS A 68 5.73 18.00 -13.66
CA LYS A 68 4.31 18.42 -13.56
C LYS A 68 3.48 17.92 -14.74
N ARG A 69 4.03 17.94 -15.96
CA ARG A 69 3.36 17.40 -17.15
C ARG A 69 3.14 15.90 -17.00
N LEU A 70 4.18 15.16 -16.63
CA LEU A 70 4.17 13.70 -16.54
C LEU A 70 3.28 13.19 -15.40
N LYS A 71 3.30 13.83 -14.22
CA LYS A 71 2.49 13.41 -13.05
C LYS A 71 0.98 13.39 -13.34
N ASN A 72 0.52 14.28 -14.21
CA ASN A 72 -0.90 14.44 -14.54
C ASN A 72 -1.27 13.80 -15.88
N ALA A 73 -0.33 13.10 -16.53
CA ALA A 73 -0.54 12.52 -17.85
C ALA A 73 -0.91 11.04 -17.78
N ASN A 74 -1.66 10.58 -18.78
CA ASN A 74 -1.76 9.16 -19.11
C ASN A 74 -0.46 8.71 -19.78
N LEU A 75 0.55 8.40 -18.96
CA LEU A 75 1.92 8.15 -19.40
C LEU A 75 2.01 7.01 -20.42
N THR A 76 2.69 7.24 -21.53
CA THR A 76 3.24 6.14 -22.34
C THR A 76 4.40 5.44 -21.62
N ASP A 77 4.85 4.28 -22.12
CA ASP A 77 5.98 3.56 -21.49
C ASP A 77 7.27 4.40 -21.46
N CYS A 78 7.57 5.13 -22.54
CA CYS A 78 8.74 6.01 -22.60
C CYS A 78 8.60 7.21 -21.65
N GLU A 79 7.42 7.81 -21.58
CA GLU A 79 7.16 8.93 -20.64
C GLU A 79 7.21 8.49 -19.18
N GLY A 80 6.79 7.26 -18.88
CA GLY A 80 6.90 6.75 -17.52
C GLY A 80 8.33 6.37 -17.12
N ALA A 81 9.18 5.94 -18.06
CA ALA A 81 10.62 5.82 -17.80
C ALA A 81 11.24 7.18 -17.45
N ASN A 82 10.89 8.24 -18.19
CA ASN A 82 11.32 9.61 -17.86
C ASN A 82 10.78 10.05 -16.49
N PHE A 83 9.51 9.75 -16.19
CA PHE A 83 8.92 10.07 -14.89
C PHE A 83 9.66 9.40 -13.74
N ILE A 84 10.04 8.12 -13.89
CA ILE A 84 10.85 7.39 -12.91
C ILE A 84 12.23 8.05 -12.72
N ALA A 85 12.85 8.54 -13.80
CA ALA A 85 14.17 9.17 -13.76
C ALA A 85 14.17 10.53 -13.01
N VAL A 86 13.16 11.37 -13.24
CA VAL A 86 13.07 12.73 -12.63
C VAL A 86 12.42 12.75 -11.24
N SER A 87 11.94 11.61 -10.76
CA SER A 87 11.27 11.48 -9.47
C SER A 87 11.91 10.40 -8.58
N LYS A 88 11.48 10.36 -7.32
CA LYS A 88 11.86 9.30 -6.36
C LYS A 88 10.63 8.79 -5.64
N ALA A 89 10.65 7.51 -5.28
CA ALA A 89 9.59 6.89 -4.51
C ALA A 89 9.45 7.56 -3.14
N THR A 90 8.20 7.87 -2.76
CA THR A 90 7.87 8.39 -1.44
C THR A 90 7.54 7.21 -0.53
N PRO A 91 8.23 7.04 0.62
CA PRO A 91 7.92 5.95 1.54
C PRO A 91 6.48 6.10 2.07
N PRO A 92 5.72 4.99 2.19
CA PRO A 92 4.41 5.04 2.83
C PRO A 92 4.57 5.44 4.30
N SER A 93 3.58 6.18 4.81
CA SER A 93 3.48 6.46 6.23
C SER A 93 3.01 5.23 7.01
N VAL A 94 3.21 5.23 8.33
CA VAL A 94 2.65 4.18 9.19
C VAL A 94 1.13 4.10 9.08
N LYS A 95 0.45 5.24 8.88
CA LYS A 95 -1.01 5.28 8.71
C LYS A 95 -1.45 4.64 7.40
N ASP A 96 -0.74 4.84 6.29
CA ASP A 96 -1.04 4.18 5.01
C ASP A 96 -1.02 2.66 5.13
N VAL A 97 -0.03 2.13 5.85
CA VAL A 97 0.12 0.69 6.06
C VAL A 97 -0.94 0.17 7.01
N LEU A 98 -1.19 0.85 8.13
CA LEU A 98 -2.21 0.44 9.09
C LEU A 98 -3.62 0.49 8.50
N TYR A 99 -3.94 1.52 7.73
CA TYR A 99 -5.19 1.64 6.98
C TYR A 99 -5.40 0.42 6.09
N SER A 100 -4.40 0.07 5.27
CA SER A 100 -4.46 -1.11 4.41
C SER A 100 -4.68 -2.41 5.19
N LEU A 101 -4.01 -2.58 6.34
CA LEU A 101 -4.20 -3.77 7.20
C LEU A 101 -5.60 -3.81 7.84
N VAL A 102 -6.16 -2.65 8.19
CA VAL A 102 -7.53 -2.53 8.73
C VAL A 102 -8.55 -2.89 7.66
N MET A 103 -8.37 -2.40 6.43
CA MET A 103 -9.24 -2.75 5.30
C MET A 103 -9.25 -4.26 5.04
N ASP A 104 -8.08 -4.89 5.02
CA ASP A 104 -7.96 -6.36 4.88
C ASP A 104 -8.64 -7.12 6.03
N SER A 105 -8.69 -6.55 7.23
CA SER A 105 -9.24 -7.24 8.40
C SER A 105 -10.75 -7.49 8.34
N SER A 106 -11.47 -6.78 7.46
CA SER A 106 -12.90 -7.00 7.21
C SER A 106 -13.21 -8.46 6.85
N ALA A 107 -12.34 -9.10 6.06
CA ALA A 107 -12.45 -10.49 5.65
C ALA A 107 -12.43 -11.49 6.83
N CYS A 108 -12.00 -11.09 8.02
CA CYS A 108 -11.98 -11.97 9.21
C CYS A 108 -13.35 -12.11 9.89
N PHE A 109 -14.33 -11.26 9.53
CA PHE A 109 -15.65 -11.22 10.16
C PHE A 109 -16.74 -11.90 9.31
N GLU A 110 -16.36 -12.46 8.17
CA GLU A 110 -17.26 -13.12 7.24
C GLU A 110 -16.71 -14.51 6.87
N SER A 111 -17.58 -15.38 6.34
CA SER A 111 -17.14 -16.66 5.80
C SER A 111 -16.46 -16.45 4.43
N PHE A 112 -15.71 -17.44 3.95
CA PHE A 112 -15.12 -17.36 2.61
C PHE A 112 -16.19 -17.21 1.51
N ASP A 113 -17.35 -17.86 1.69
CA ASP A 113 -18.46 -17.81 0.74
C ASP A 113 -19.09 -16.41 0.71
N ASP A 114 -19.30 -15.80 1.88
CA ASP A 114 -19.82 -14.43 1.99
C ASP A 114 -18.83 -13.41 1.41
N TRP A 115 -17.53 -13.57 1.71
CA TRP A 115 -16.46 -12.74 1.15
C TRP A 115 -16.46 -12.84 -0.38
N CYS A 116 -16.54 -14.05 -0.93
CA CYS A 116 -16.63 -14.26 -2.37
C CYS A 116 -17.85 -13.57 -2.98
N ALA A 117 -19.03 -13.69 -2.36
CA ALA A 117 -20.24 -13.03 -2.83
C ALA A 117 -20.12 -11.49 -2.81
N ASN A 118 -19.49 -10.93 -1.77
CA ASN A 118 -19.31 -9.48 -1.60
C ASN A 118 -18.34 -8.87 -2.61
N TYR A 119 -17.29 -9.61 -2.99
CA TYR A 119 -16.25 -9.13 -3.91
C TYR A 119 -16.39 -9.67 -5.34
N GLY A 120 -17.43 -10.46 -5.63
CA GLY A 120 -17.70 -11.03 -6.95
C GLY A 120 -16.72 -12.14 -7.36
N TYR A 121 -16.18 -12.88 -6.39
CA TYR A 121 -15.38 -14.07 -6.62
C TYR A 121 -16.23 -15.34 -6.59
N GLU A 122 -15.74 -16.38 -7.26
CA GLU A 122 -16.31 -17.73 -7.22
C GLU A 122 -15.74 -18.52 -6.01
N THR A 123 -16.59 -19.28 -5.32
CA THR A 123 -16.21 -20.05 -4.12
C THR A 123 -15.32 -21.26 -4.44
N ASP A 124 -15.18 -21.67 -5.70
CA ASP A 124 -14.24 -22.69 -6.14
C ASP A 124 -12.89 -22.11 -6.62
N SER A 125 -12.74 -20.78 -6.60
CA SER A 125 -11.53 -20.11 -7.03
C SER A 125 -10.41 -20.23 -5.99
N ARG A 126 -9.38 -21.01 -6.34
CA ARG A 126 -8.15 -21.13 -5.54
C ARG A 126 -7.46 -19.79 -5.30
N LYS A 127 -7.51 -18.88 -6.30
CA LYS A 127 -6.93 -17.54 -6.18
C LYS A 127 -7.70 -16.70 -5.18
N ALA A 128 -9.04 -16.77 -5.21
CA ALA A 128 -9.89 -16.08 -4.24
C ALA A 128 -9.59 -16.57 -2.82
N LEU A 129 -9.47 -17.88 -2.63
CA LEU A 129 -9.10 -18.47 -1.34
C LEU A 129 -7.73 -18.00 -0.86
N GLU A 130 -6.73 -17.96 -1.75
CA GLU A 130 -5.39 -17.43 -1.41
C GLU A 130 -5.44 -15.96 -0.99
N THR A 131 -6.22 -15.12 -1.68
CA THR A 131 -6.43 -13.72 -1.30
C THR A 131 -7.13 -13.59 0.05
N TYR A 132 -8.22 -14.33 0.26
CA TYR A 132 -8.95 -14.34 1.53
C TYR A 132 -8.04 -14.74 2.71
N LEU A 133 -7.24 -15.80 2.54
CA LEU A 133 -6.27 -16.21 3.56
C LEU A 133 -5.17 -15.16 3.79
N ALA A 134 -4.74 -14.44 2.76
CA ALA A 134 -3.81 -13.33 2.91
C ALA A 134 -4.41 -12.19 3.74
N CYS A 135 -5.67 -11.83 3.50
CA CYS A 135 -6.40 -10.85 4.33
C CYS A 135 -6.49 -11.31 5.79
N GLN A 136 -6.73 -12.60 6.04
CA GLN A 136 -6.71 -13.14 7.40
C GLN A 136 -5.35 -13.02 8.08
N GLN A 137 -4.25 -13.19 7.33
CA GLN A 137 -2.90 -12.99 7.86
C GLN A 137 -2.63 -11.51 8.17
N SER A 138 -3.11 -10.58 7.35
CA SER A 138 -3.03 -9.13 7.62
C SER A 138 -3.66 -8.79 8.97
N TRP A 139 -4.84 -9.36 9.28
CA TRP A 139 -5.47 -9.18 10.59
C TRP A 139 -4.64 -9.70 11.75
N GLN A 140 -4.08 -10.90 11.63
CA GLN A 140 -3.22 -11.46 12.68
C GLN A 140 -2.03 -10.53 12.97
N LYS A 141 -1.42 -9.94 11.94
CA LYS A 141 -0.35 -8.97 12.09
C LYS A 141 -0.83 -7.71 12.83
N LEU A 142 -1.95 -7.13 12.39
CA LEU A 142 -2.53 -5.94 13.02
C LEU A 142 -2.84 -6.16 14.51
N ARG A 143 -3.42 -7.32 14.86
CA ARG A 143 -3.75 -7.67 16.25
C ARG A 143 -2.51 -7.71 17.16
N THR A 144 -1.34 -8.11 16.64
CA THR A 144 -0.10 -8.12 17.43
C THR A 144 0.38 -6.72 17.85
N LEU A 145 -0.05 -5.67 17.14
CA LEU A 145 0.30 -4.28 17.44
C LEU A 145 -0.49 -3.70 18.61
N ARG A 146 -1.58 -4.37 19.06
CA ARG A 146 -2.39 -3.98 20.24
C ARG A 146 -2.91 -2.54 20.21
N LEU A 147 -3.26 -2.05 19.02
CA LEU A 147 -3.72 -0.68 18.80
C LEU A 147 -5.16 -0.44 19.31
N GLY A 148 -6.04 -1.43 19.20
CA GLY A 148 -7.46 -1.36 19.60
C GLY A 148 -8.21 -2.60 19.14
N SER A 149 -9.54 -2.59 19.29
CA SER A 149 -10.42 -3.52 18.57
C SER A 149 -10.46 -3.20 17.07
N VAL A 150 -11.03 -4.09 16.25
CA VAL A 150 -11.21 -3.78 14.82
C VAL A 150 -12.16 -2.62 14.63
N ASP A 151 -13.31 -2.63 15.32
CA ASP A 151 -14.32 -1.58 15.20
C ASP A 151 -13.74 -0.20 15.54
N GLU A 152 -12.95 -0.12 16.62
CA GLU A 152 -12.24 1.10 17.03
C GLU A 152 -11.27 1.59 15.94
N LEU A 153 -10.56 0.67 15.29
CA LEU A 153 -9.62 1.01 14.23
C LEU A 153 -10.33 1.39 12.93
N GLN A 154 -11.41 0.70 12.56
CA GLN A 154 -12.23 1.04 11.41
C GLN A 154 -12.88 2.42 11.57
N GLU A 155 -13.41 2.71 12.76
CA GLU A 155 -13.95 4.04 13.09
C GLU A 155 -12.86 5.11 12.99
N PHE A 156 -11.68 4.86 13.59
CA PHE A 156 -10.55 5.80 13.53
C PHE A 156 -10.08 6.10 12.10
N PHE A 157 -10.13 5.11 11.21
CA PHE A 157 -9.69 5.22 9.82
C PHE A 157 -10.80 5.56 8.82
N SER A 158 -12.02 5.83 9.29
CA SER A 158 -13.18 6.07 8.42
C SER A 158 -13.03 7.32 7.54
N ASP A 159 -12.31 8.34 8.01
CA ASP A 159 -12.06 9.60 7.31
C ASP A 159 -10.64 9.69 6.66
N TYR A 160 -9.91 8.58 6.57
CA TYR A 160 -8.55 8.51 6.01
C TYR A 160 -8.54 8.27 4.50
#